data_AF-A0A956ZLT8-F1
#
_entry.id   AF-A0A956ZLT8-F1
#
_cell.length_a   1.000
_cell.length_b   1.000
_cell.length_c   1.000
_cell.angle_alpha   90.00
_cell.angle_beta   90.00
_cell.angle_gamma   90.00
#
_symmetry.space_group_name_H-M   'P 1'
#
loop_
_entity.id
_entity.type
_entity.pdbx_description
1 polymer ?
#
loop_
_entity_poly.entity_id
_entity_poly.type
_entity_poly.pdbx_seq_one_letter_code
_entity_poly.pdbx_strand_id
1 'polypeptide(L)'
;ADAETAPLAEAEAYGYDIDIGQVTEVWRRGSVVASWLLDLTAAALSEDPGLRLFEGRVSDSGEGRWTAIAAIEEGVPAPVISSALFSRFASRGNADFGDRVLSAMRKQFGGHDEKHA
;
A
#
# COMPACT_ATOMS: atom_id res chain seq x y z
N ALA A 1 12.33 -27.35 -16.64
CA ALA A 1 11.45 -26.29 -16.16
C ALA A 1 10.77 -25.69 -17.37
N ASP A 2 9.46 -25.86 -17.54
CA ASP A 2 8.70 -25.19 -18.59
C ASP A 2 8.19 -23.82 -18.07
N ALA A 3 7.70 -22.98 -18.98
CA ALA A 3 7.22 -21.63 -18.69
C ALA A 3 5.81 -21.60 -18.04
N GLU A 4 5.17 -22.75 -17.87
CA GLU A 4 3.80 -22.85 -17.33
C GLU A 4 3.76 -23.47 -15.93
N THR A 5 4.84 -24.10 -15.49
CA THR A 5 4.95 -24.73 -14.18
C THR A 5 5.67 -23.79 -13.22
N ALA A 6 4.90 -23.00 -12.48
CA ALA A 6 5.44 -22.25 -11.36
C ALA A 6 6.00 -23.23 -10.31
N PRO A 7 7.27 -23.10 -9.86
CA PRO A 7 7.85 -23.98 -8.86
C PRO A 7 7.25 -23.65 -7.48
N LEU A 8 6.03 -24.13 -7.21
CA LEU A 8 5.32 -23.89 -5.96
C LEU A 8 5.14 -25.15 -5.11
N ALA A 9 5.75 -26.28 -5.52
CA ALA A 9 5.69 -27.53 -4.75
C ALA A 9 6.29 -27.39 -3.33
N GLU A 10 7.21 -26.44 -3.15
CA GLU A 10 7.88 -26.13 -1.88
C GLU A 10 7.98 -24.61 -1.71
N ALA A 11 6.84 -23.90 -1.63
CA ALA A 11 6.81 -22.43 -1.49
C ALA A 11 7.66 -21.91 -0.32
N GLU A 12 7.79 -22.72 0.74
CA GLU A 12 8.62 -22.46 1.92
C GLU A 12 10.11 -22.33 1.59
N ALA A 13 10.61 -23.01 0.55
CA ALA A 13 12.01 -22.92 0.11
C ALA A 13 12.36 -21.57 -0.56
N TYR A 14 11.35 -20.75 -0.86
CA TYR A 14 11.50 -19.41 -1.47
C TYR A 14 11.11 -18.28 -0.50
N GLY A 15 10.98 -18.60 0.80
CA GLY A 15 10.76 -17.61 1.86
C GLY A 15 12.01 -16.80 2.11
N TYR A 16 12.23 -15.76 1.32
CA TYR A 16 13.30 -14.79 1.59
C TYR A 16 12.91 -13.88 2.75
N ASP A 17 13.83 -13.66 3.67
CA ASP A 17 13.73 -12.58 4.64
C ASP A 17 14.12 -11.27 3.93
N ILE A 18 13.12 -10.57 3.42
CA ILE A 18 13.30 -9.31 2.67
C ILE A 18 13.26 -8.15 3.66
N ASP A 19 14.39 -7.44 3.78
CA ASP A 19 14.42 -6.17 4.49
C ASP A 19 13.68 -5.09 3.67
N ILE A 20 12.42 -4.87 4.02
CA ILE A 20 11.53 -3.90 3.36
C ILE A 20 12.07 -2.47 3.47
N GLY A 21 12.76 -2.13 4.56
CA GLY A 21 13.40 -0.83 4.73
C GLY A 21 14.49 -0.60 3.67
N GLN A 22 15.40 -1.56 3.53
CA GLN A 22 16.47 -1.52 2.52
C GLN A 22 15.92 -1.55 1.09
N VAL A 23 14.88 -2.33 0.81
CA VAL A 23 14.24 -2.32 -0.52
C VAL A 23 13.69 -0.93 -0.85
N THR A 24 13.03 -0.28 0.12
CA THR A 24 12.47 1.06 -0.08
C THR A 24 13.59 2.09 -0.32
N GLU A 25 14.72 1.99 0.40
CA GLU A 25 15.90 2.82 0.17
C GLU A 25 16.44 2.74 -1.26
N VAL A 26 16.49 1.52 -1.82
CA VAL A 26 16.92 1.31 -3.21
C VAL A 26 15.94 1.95 -4.18
N TRP A 27 14.62 1.85 -3.95
CA TRP A 27 13.63 2.46 -4.82
C TRP A 27 13.67 4.00 -4.83
N ARG A 28 14.15 4.64 -3.75
CA ARG A 28 14.31 6.10 -3.72
C ARG A 28 15.40 6.63 -4.64
N ARG A 29 16.34 5.80 -5.09
CA ARG A 29 17.55 6.27 -5.79
C ARG A 29 17.75 5.51 -7.11
N GLY A 30 17.57 6.22 -8.23
CA GLY A 30 17.85 5.68 -9.57
C GLY A 30 16.79 4.72 -10.12
N SER A 31 15.67 4.53 -9.43
CA SER A 31 14.51 3.80 -9.95
C SER A 31 13.58 4.72 -10.75
N VAL A 32 12.79 4.14 -11.66
CA VAL A 32 11.75 4.88 -12.42
C VAL A 32 10.59 5.33 -11.53
N VAL A 33 10.34 4.62 -10.42
CA VAL A 33 9.24 4.89 -9.50
C VAL A 33 9.61 5.86 -8.37
N ALA A 34 10.85 6.39 -8.39
CA ALA A 34 11.32 7.37 -7.42
C ALA A 34 10.34 8.54 -7.31
N SER A 35 9.91 8.85 -6.10
CA SER A 35 8.87 9.84 -5.84
C SER A 35 8.93 10.31 -4.39
N TRP A 36 8.33 11.47 -4.13
CA TRP A 36 8.18 12.00 -2.78
C TRP A 36 7.47 11.01 -1.84
N LEU A 37 6.51 10.23 -2.34
CA LEU A 37 5.83 9.21 -1.52
C LEU A 37 6.80 8.13 -1.02
N LEU A 38 7.77 7.70 -1.84
CA LEU A 38 8.80 6.75 -1.40
C LEU A 38 9.74 7.37 -0.37
N ASP A 39 10.01 8.67 -0.44
CA ASP A 39 10.77 9.37 0.61
C ASP A 39 10.05 9.26 1.96
N LEU A 40 8.73 9.50 1.98
CA LEU A 40 7.90 9.36 3.18
C LEU A 40 7.84 7.92 3.68
N THR A 41 7.65 6.95 2.78
CA THR A 41 7.62 5.52 3.14
C THR A 41 8.90 5.09 3.83
N ALA A 42 10.06 5.41 3.25
CA ALA A 42 11.33 5.03 3.83
C ALA A 42 11.64 5.80 5.13
N ALA A 43 11.20 7.05 5.27
CA ALA A 43 11.28 7.75 6.56
C ALA A 43 10.47 7.01 7.63
N ALA A 44 9.22 6.63 7.34
CA ALA A 44 8.38 5.86 8.26
C ALA A 44 9.00 4.50 8.64
N LEU A 45 9.53 3.77 7.66
CA LEU A 45 10.18 2.48 7.89
C LEU A 45 11.51 2.60 8.64
N SER A 46 12.23 3.72 8.49
CA SER A 46 13.44 3.99 9.26
C SER A 46 13.14 4.29 10.73
N GLU A 47 11.98 4.89 11.03
CA GLU A 47 11.54 5.18 12.40
C GLU A 47 10.97 3.95 13.08
N ASP A 48 10.09 3.21 12.40
CA ASP A 48 9.52 1.94 12.89
C ASP A 48 9.33 0.95 11.73
N PRO A 49 10.27 0.01 11.53
CA PRO A 49 10.17 -0.98 10.46
C PRO A 49 8.89 -1.83 10.51
N GLY A 50 8.32 -2.01 11.72
CA GLY A 50 7.09 -2.76 11.92
C GLY A 50 5.81 -1.94 11.77
N LEU A 51 5.91 -0.61 11.63
CA LEU A 51 4.79 0.33 11.55
C LEU A 51 3.69 0.09 12.61
N ARG A 52 4.10 -0.24 13.83
CA ARG A 52 3.25 -0.65 14.96
C ARG A 52 2.37 0.47 15.50
N LEU A 53 2.69 1.72 15.16
CA LEU A 53 1.87 2.89 15.50
C LEU A 53 0.60 3.00 14.64
N PHE A 54 0.47 2.19 13.58
CA PHE A 54 -0.67 2.19 12.67
C PHE A 54 -1.42 0.86 12.76
N GLU A 55 -2.75 0.92 12.84
CA GLU A 55 -3.62 -0.27 12.76
C GLU A 55 -3.89 -0.64 11.29
N GLY A 56 -3.61 0.27 10.34
CA GLY A 56 -3.83 0.07 8.91
C GLY A 56 -5.28 0.30 8.46
N ARG A 57 -6.13 0.87 9.29
CA ARG A 57 -7.47 1.34 8.92
C ARG A 57 -7.39 2.58 8.03
N VAL A 58 -7.21 2.37 6.73
CA VAL A 58 -7.06 3.45 5.75
C VAL A 58 -8.40 4.16 5.52
N SER A 59 -8.48 5.43 5.94
CA SER A 59 -9.70 6.22 5.77
C SER A 59 -10.00 6.54 4.31
N ASP A 60 -11.30 6.56 3.99
CA ASP A 60 -11.85 7.07 2.73
C ASP A 60 -12.35 8.49 2.99
N SER A 61 -11.63 9.49 2.48
CA SER A 61 -11.97 10.92 2.59
C SER A 61 -13.10 11.35 1.65
N GLY A 62 -13.49 10.49 0.70
CA GLY A 62 -14.57 10.73 -0.25
C GLY A 62 -14.11 10.91 -1.70
N GLU A 63 -12.86 11.31 -1.94
CA GLU A 63 -12.38 11.62 -3.30
C GLU A 63 -12.37 10.42 -4.22
N GLY A 64 -11.86 9.28 -3.73
CA GLY A 64 -11.91 8.03 -4.47
C GLY A 64 -13.33 7.55 -4.72
N ARG A 65 -14.25 7.81 -3.77
CA ARG A 65 -15.66 7.41 -3.87
C ARG A 65 -16.40 8.19 -4.95
N TRP A 66 -16.35 9.52 -4.92
CA TRP A 66 -17.06 10.31 -5.93
C TRP A 66 -16.45 10.08 -7.33
N THR A 67 -15.13 9.86 -7.42
CA THR A 67 -14.47 9.52 -8.69
C THR A 67 -14.97 8.20 -9.26
N ALA A 68 -15.11 7.17 -8.42
CA ALA A 68 -15.64 5.87 -8.86
C ALA A 68 -17.11 5.95 -9.30
N ILE A 69 -17.93 6.75 -8.62
CA ILE A 69 -19.34 6.98 -9.00
C ILE A 69 -19.39 7.71 -10.35
N ALA A 70 -18.62 8.79 -10.52
CA ALA A 70 -18.57 9.53 -11.78
C ALA A 70 -18.12 8.66 -12.95
N ALA A 71 -17.13 7.77 -12.75
CA ALA A 71 -16.69 6.83 -13.78
C ALA A 71 -17.82 5.88 -14.22
N ILE A 72 -18.67 5.43 -13.30
CA ILE A 72 -19.84 4.59 -13.62
C ILE A 72 -20.89 5.39 -14.40
N GLU A 73 -21.20 6.61 -13.96
CA GLU A 73 -22.19 7.48 -14.59
C GLU A 73 -21.79 7.86 -16.02
N GLU A 74 -20.50 8.10 -16.25
CA GLU A 74 -19.94 8.44 -17.56
C GLU A 74 -19.61 7.21 -18.44
N GLY A 75 -19.78 5.98 -17.91
CA GLY A 75 -19.44 4.75 -18.62
C GLY A 75 -17.94 4.61 -18.93
N VAL A 76 -17.07 5.20 -18.11
CA VAL A 76 -15.60 5.20 -18.27
C VAL A 76 -14.96 4.14 -17.37
N PRO A 77 -14.08 3.27 -17.89
CA PRO A 77 -13.41 2.26 -17.07
C PRO A 77 -12.38 2.89 -16.11
N ALA A 78 -12.55 2.68 -14.80
CA ALA A 78 -11.61 3.13 -13.75
C ALA A 78 -11.17 2.00 -12.79
N PRO A 79 -10.63 0.87 -13.31
CA PRO A 79 -10.42 -0.34 -12.51
C PRO A 79 -9.47 -0.16 -11.31
N VAL A 80 -8.38 0.59 -11.48
CA VAL A 80 -7.40 0.83 -10.41
C VAL A 80 -7.99 1.69 -9.29
N ILE A 81 -8.76 2.73 -9.64
CA ILE A 81 -9.40 3.61 -8.66
C ILE A 81 -10.46 2.84 -7.88
N SER A 82 -11.29 2.06 -8.58
CA SER A 82 -12.30 1.20 -7.95
C SER A 82 -11.64 0.20 -7.00
N SER A 83 -10.62 -0.52 -7.45
CA SER A 83 -9.88 -1.48 -6.61
C SER A 83 -9.26 -0.80 -5.39
N ALA A 84 -8.59 0.34 -5.56
CA ALA A 84 -7.99 1.08 -4.45
C ALA A 84 -9.04 1.56 -3.42
N LEU A 85 -10.24 1.95 -3.87
CA LEU A 85 -11.34 2.30 -2.99
C LEU A 85 -11.84 1.08 -2.19
N PHE A 86 -12.01 -0.07 -2.84
CA PHE A 86 -12.41 -1.31 -2.17
C PHE A 86 -11.35 -1.83 -1.20
N SER A 87 -10.06 -1.73 -1.51
CA SER A 87 -8.98 -2.07 -0.57
C SER A 87 -9.06 -1.24 0.71
N ARG A 88 -9.38 0.05 0.63
CA ARG A 88 -9.60 0.89 1.83
C ARG A 88 -10.77 0.40 2.67
N PHE A 89 -11.83 -0.13 2.05
CA PHE A 89 -12.94 -0.73 2.80
C PHE A 89 -12.51 -2.04 3.47
N ALA A 90 -11.76 -2.88 2.75
CA ALA A 90 -11.24 -4.14 3.27
C ALA A 90 -10.32 -3.95 4.48
N SER A 91 -9.49 -2.90 4.49
CA SER A 91 -8.60 -2.57 5.60
C SER A 91 -9.31 -2.38 6.95
N ARG A 92 -10.63 -2.18 6.96
CA ARG A 92 -11.45 -1.96 8.15
C ARG A 92 -11.69 -3.28 8.90
N GLY A 93 -10.69 -3.70 9.67
CA GLY A 93 -10.72 -4.92 10.48
C GLY A 93 -9.97 -6.10 9.88
N ASN A 94 -9.47 -5.96 8.64
CA ASN A 94 -8.62 -6.95 7.96
C ASN A 94 -7.34 -6.29 7.41
N ALA A 95 -6.80 -5.30 8.11
CA ALA A 95 -5.62 -4.58 7.65
C ALA A 95 -4.38 -5.48 7.62
N ASP A 96 -3.55 -5.30 6.59
CA ASP A 96 -2.25 -5.95 6.48
C ASP A 96 -1.07 -4.97 6.66
N PHE A 97 0.15 -5.42 6.37
CA PHE A 97 1.32 -4.56 6.44
C PHE A 97 1.29 -3.42 5.39
N GLY A 98 0.79 -3.67 4.19
CA GLY A 98 0.66 -2.66 3.14
C GLY A 98 -0.31 -1.56 3.53
N ASP A 99 -1.40 -1.90 4.20
CA ASP A 99 -2.34 -0.93 4.75
C ASP A 99 -1.71 -0.01 5.82
N ARG A 100 -0.83 -0.55 6.66
CA ARG A 100 -0.06 0.26 7.63
C ARG A 100 0.92 1.20 6.93
N VAL A 101 1.56 0.75 5.85
CA VAL A 101 2.39 1.61 5.00
C VAL A 101 1.56 2.76 4.41
N LEU A 102 0.34 2.48 3.93
CA LEU A 102 -0.58 3.51 3.44
C LEU A 102 -0.97 4.51 4.53
N SER A 103 -1.30 4.05 5.74
CA SER A 103 -1.59 4.92 6.88
C SER A 103 -0.42 5.83 7.23
N ALA A 104 0.81 5.27 7.29
CA ALA A 104 2.01 6.03 7.58
C ALA A 104 2.27 7.14 6.56
N MET A 105 2.18 6.84 5.26
CA MET A 105 2.32 7.85 4.21
C MET A 105 1.28 8.95 4.35
N ARG A 106 0.00 8.57 4.54
CA ARG A 106 -1.11 9.53 4.67
C ARG A 106 -0.96 10.45 5.88
N LYS A 107 -0.42 9.95 6.98
CA LYS A 107 -0.09 10.77 8.15
C LYS A 107 0.99 11.80 7.81
N GLN A 108 2.04 11.40 7.10
CA GLN A 108 3.16 12.29 6.80
C GLN A 108 2.83 13.37 5.75
N PHE A 109 2.16 13.05 4.63
CA PHE A 109 1.89 14.08 3.61
C PHE A 109 0.69 14.97 3.93
N GLY A 110 -0.32 14.42 4.60
CA GLY A 110 -1.63 15.09 4.76
C GLY A 110 -2.04 15.31 6.21
N GLY A 111 -1.22 14.91 7.19
CA GLY A 111 -1.60 14.95 8.60
C GLY A 111 -2.75 14.02 8.94
N HIS A 112 -3.09 13.06 8.07
CA HIS A 112 -4.28 12.22 8.25
C HIS A 112 -4.09 11.23 9.39
N ASP A 113 -4.68 11.55 10.54
CA ASP A 113 -4.74 10.63 11.67
C ASP A 113 -5.61 9.41 11.37
N GLU A 114 -5.13 8.27 11.84
CA GLU A 114 -5.87 7.04 11.81
C GLU A 114 -6.97 7.09 12.88
N LYS A 115 -8.16 6.56 12.54
CA LYS A 115 -9.20 6.37 13.54
C LYS A 115 -8.92 5.05 14.25
N HIS A 116 -8.52 5.13 15.51
CA HIS A 116 -8.46 3.97 16.40
C HIS A 116 -9.87 3.40 16.60
N ALA A 117 -9.97 2.08 16.64
CA ALA A 117 -11.22 1.37 16.90
C ALA A 117 -11.67 1.48 18.36
#